data_AF-A0A8J5U4Y4-F1
#
_entry.id   AF-A0A8J5U4Y4-F1
#
_cell.length_a   1.000
_cell.length_b   1.000
_cell.length_c   1.000
_cell.angle_alpha   90.00
_cell.angle_beta   90.00
_cell.angle_gamma   90.00
#
_symmetry.space_group_name_H-M   'P 1'
#
loop_
_entity.id
_entity.type
_entity.pdbx_description
1 polymer ?
#
loop_
_entity_poly.entity_id
_entity_poly.type
_entity_poly.pdbx_seq_one_letter_code
_entity_poly.pdbx_strand_id
1 'polypeptide(L)'
;MAVFHVHDLQAQMKLFYPPEHSEVHDVISTPIFTDQVGKYLKQHAPKKKAPQYGLLACDISNGSALNESSRLFYNVAAPSSVFICGSQGSGKSHTLATLLENCLMRSVANVLTRPLAGLVFHYDSFVSDSGGIPCEAACLSSNKKVSVRVLCPPTNTVTIKNIYACLPNVTVQELRFSQDDLNTKRMLNLMVAGPGQGEKMPLYLHTVMRILRELRIKQQQRGGGFNYQEFKNAMKAANLTKQQSAPLHQRLETLESFMVKQDAPAEGPKEWPADHRRPILPMRNRRTSMLFIRYMSQSLPRAENRLGTSSGTG
;
A
#
# COMPACT_ATOMS: atom_id res chain seq x y z
N MET A 1 8.38 3.27 -29.36
CA MET A 1 9.36 2.63 -28.45
C MET A 1 10.51 3.61 -28.30
N ALA A 2 10.89 3.99 -27.07
CA ALA A 2 12.13 4.71 -26.87
C ALA A 2 13.27 3.73 -27.22
N VAL A 3 14.00 4.02 -28.29
CA VAL A 3 15.19 3.26 -28.66
C VAL A 3 16.32 3.81 -27.80
N PHE A 4 16.59 3.14 -26.67
CA PHE A 4 17.81 3.42 -25.92
C PHE A 4 18.97 2.83 -26.71
N HIS A 5 19.88 3.68 -27.21
CA HIS A 5 21.06 3.19 -27.90
C HIS A 5 21.97 2.51 -26.88
N VAL A 6 22.55 1.36 -27.26
CA VAL A 6 23.48 0.59 -26.40
C VAL A 6 24.60 1.46 -25.86
N HIS A 7 25.08 2.43 -26.65
CA HIS A 7 26.08 3.41 -26.23
C HIS A 7 25.61 4.32 -25.08
N ASP A 8 24.33 4.70 -25.03
CA ASP A 8 23.77 5.54 -23.96
C ASP A 8 23.69 4.77 -22.65
N LEU A 9 23.29 3.49 -22.72
CA LEU A 9 23.26 2.61 -21.55
C LEU A 9 24.66 2.36 -21.01
N GLN A 10 25.64 2.07 -21.88
CA GLN A 10 27.03 1.90 -21.49
C GLN A 10 27.61 3.19 -20.87
N ALA A 11 27.27 4.37 -21.41
CA ALA A 11 27.68 5.65 -20.84
C ALA A 11 27.07 5.88 -19.45
N GLN A 12 25.78 5.56 -19.25
CA GLN A 12 25.17 5.60 -17.92
C GLN A 12 25.79 4.58 -16.96
N MET A 13 26.11 3.37 -17.42
CA MET A 13 26.79 2.36 -16.61
C MET A 13 28.16 2.82 -16.13
N LYS A 14 28.88 3.64 -16.92
CA LYS A 14 30.14 4.30 -16.49
C LYS A 14 29.96 5.31 -15.36
N LEU A 15 28.76 5.88 -15.17
CA LEU A 15 28.47 6.80 -14.05
C LEU A 15 28.30 6.08 -12.71
N PHE A 16 28.07 4.75 -12.72
CA PHE A 16 27.97 3.95 -11.49
C PHE A 16 29.34 3.54 -10.93
N TYR A 17 30.44 3.95 -11.56
CA TYR A 17 31.78 3.72 -11.02
C TYR A 17 32.11 4.81 -10.00
N PRO A 18 32.60 4.45 -8.79
CA PRO A 18 33.04 5.44 -7.84
C PRO A 18 34.27 6.18 -8.41
N PRO A 19 34.28 7.52 -8.48
CA PRO A 19 35.53 8.26 -8.71
C PRO A 19 36.56 7.90 -7.64
N GLU A 20 37.85 8.07 -7.96
CA GLU A 20 38.98 7.76 -7.06
C GLU A 20 38.92 8.52 -5.70
N HIS A 21 37.99 9.48 -5.57
CA HIS A 21 37.75 10.28 -4.37
C HIS A 21 36.33 10.16 -3.79
N SER A 22 35.53 9.15 -4.17
CA SER A 22 34.21 8.96 -3.55
C SER A 22 34.34 8.58 -2.07
N GLU A 23 33.74 9.39 -1.20
CA GLU A 23 33.61 9.03 0.21
C GLU A 23 32.80 7.74 0.34
N VAL A 24 33.29 6.79 1.16
CA VAL A 24 32.67 5.47 1.39
C VAL A 24 31.18 5.59 1.75
N HIS A 25 30.77 6.72 2.35
CA HIS A 25 29.38 7.02 2.69
C HIS A 25 28.45 7.12 1.47
N ASP A 26 28.89 7.73 0.37
CA ASP A 26 28.07 7.95 -0.83
C ASP A 26 27.82 6.63 -1.58
N VAL A 27 28.83 5.76 -1.57
CA VAL A 27 28.72 4.43 -2.19
C VAL A 27 27.76 3.53 -1.38
N ILE A 28 27.75 3.65 -0.04
CA ILE A 28 26.86 2.87 0.84
C ILE A 28 25.39 3.25 0.67
N SER A 29 25.10 4.51 0.36
CA SER A 29 23.74 5.02 0.20
C SER A 29 23.20 4.89 -1.23
N THR A 30 24.02 4.41 -2.16
CA THR A 30 23.63 4.26 -3.57
C THR A 30 22.57 3.14 -3.72
N PRO A 31 21.39 3.42 -4.31
CA PRO A 31 20.27 2.47 -4.37
C PRO A 31 20.47 1.36 -5.41
N ILE A 32 21.24 1.60 -6.47
CA ILE A 32 21.53 0.62 -7.53
C ILE A 32 23.02 0.67 -7.85
N PHE A 33 23.67 -0.49 -7.90
CA PHE A 33 25.11 -0.58 -8.11
C PHE A 33 25.52 -1.82 -8.92
N THR A 34 26.71 -1.79 -9.50
CA THR A 34 27.30 -2.90 -10.28
C THR A 34 28.09 -3.87 -9.39
N ASP A 35 28.40 -5.06 -9.88
CA ASP A 35 29.17 -6.06 -9.11
C ASP A 35 30.50 -5.50 -8.53
N GLN A 36 31.21 -4.66 -9.29
CA GLN A 36 32.46 -4.04 -8.85
C GLN A 36 32.26 -3.14 -7.63
N VAL A 37 31.22 -2.30 -7.65
CA VAL A 37 30.84 -1.46 -6.52
C VAL A 37 30.41 -2.32 -5.33
N GLY A 38 29.70 -3.43 -5.59
CA GLY A 38 29.35 -4.41 -4.56
C GLY A 38 30.56 -5.03 -3.86
N LYS A 39 31.62 -5.35 -4.60
CA LYS A 39 32.90 -5.84 -4.06
C LYS A 39 33.58 -4.77 -3.20
N TYR A 40 33.62 -3.52 -3.66
CA TYR A 40 34.15 -2.39 -2.91
C TYR A 40 33.39 -2.19 -1.58
N LEU A 41 32.05 -2.22 -1.64
CA LEU A 41 31.18 -2.14 -0.47
C LEU A 41 31.43 -3.25 0.54
N LYS A 42 31.62 -4.50 0.10
CA LYS A 42 31.95 -5.61 1.02
C LYS A 42 33.26 -5.42 1.77
N GLN A 43 34.25 -4.81 1.12
CA GLN A 43 35.58 -4.60 1.70
C GLN A 43 35.61 -3.39 2.65
N HIS A 44 34.90 -2.31 2.32
CA HIS A 44 34.98 -1.03 3.03
C HIS A 44 33.77 -0.71 3.90
N ALA A 45 32.66 -1.45 3.80
CA ALA A 45 31.49 -1.20 4.64
C ALA A 45 31.80 -1.44 6.12
N PRO A 46 31.32 -0.56 7.02
CA PRO A 46 31.53 -0.73 8.45
C PRO A 46 30.85 -2.02 8.93
N LYS A 47 31.56 -2.82 9.75
CA LYS A 47 31.09 -4.11 10.30
C LYS A 47 29.69 -4.08 10.93
N LYS A 48 29.22 -2.91 11.39
CA LYS A 48 27.89 -2.69 11.99
C LYS A 48 26.74 -2.57 10.98
N LYS A 49 27.01 -2.26 9.71
CA LYS A 49 26.02 -2.20 8.61
C LYS A 49 26.35 -3.29 7.60
N ALA A 50 25.95 -4.52 7.89
CA ALA A 50 26.08 -5.61 6.92
C ALA A 50 25.36 -5.20 5.61
N PRO A 51 26.02 -5.32 4.45
CA PRO A 51 25.41 -4.94 3.19
C PRO A 51 24.17 -5.82 2.94
N GLN A 52 23.08 -5.19 2.50
CA GLN A 52 21.87 -5.90 2.08
C GLN A 52 21.54 -5.49 0.67
N TYR A 53 21.56 -6.44 -0.25
CA TYR A 53 21.32 -6.15 -1.64
C TYR A 53 20.87 -7.41 -2.36
N GLY A 54 20.25 -7.25 -3.52
CA GLY A 54 19.86 -8.39 -4.36
C GLY A 54 19.96 -8.05 -5.82
N LEU A 55 20.07 -9.08 -6.65
CA LEU A 55 20.12 -8.93 -8.10
C LEU A 55 18.83 -8.26 -8.59
N LEU A 56 18.98 -7.20 -9.38
CA LEU A 56 17.87 -6.47 -9.97
C LEU A 56 17.78 -6.76 -11.47
N ALA A 57 18.91 -6.68 -12.17
CA ALA A 57 18.96 -6.81 -13.62
C ALA A 57 20.35 -7.27 -14.08
N CYS A 58 20.46 -7.58 -15.37
CA CYS A 58 21.73 -7.80 -16.05
C CYS A 58 21.70 -6.98 -17.34
N ASP A 59 22.79 -6.30 -17.65
CA ASP A 59 23.00 -5.70 -18.96
C ASP A 59 23.30 -6.82 -19.99
N ILE A 60 22.46 -6.90 -21.01
CA ILE A 60 22.54 -7.90 -22.10
C ILE A 60 22.99 -7.28 -23.42
N SER A 61 23.33 -5.99 -23.44
CA SER A 61 23.62 -5.24 -24.66
C SER A 61 24.84 -5.74 -25.44
N ASN A 62 25.80 -6.37 -24.75
CA ASN A 62 27.06 -6.82 -25.36
C ASN A 62 27.03 -8.24 -25.95
N GLY A 63 25.87 -8.92 -25.99
CA GLY A 63 25.66 -10.21 -26.69
C GLY A 63 26.57 -11.37 -26.28
N SER A 64 27.50 -11.14 -25.35
CA SER A 64 28.46 -12.09 -24.82
C SER A 64 27.89 -12.70 -23.54
N ALA A 65 28.33 -13.92 -23.23
CA ALA A 65 27.89 -14.71 -22.08
C ALA A 65 27.67 -13.87 -20.81
N LEU A 66 26.66 -14.25 -19.99
CA LEU A 66 26.28 -13.59 -18.74
C LEU A 66 27.49 -13.33 -17.81
N ASN A 67 28.18 -12.21 -18.02
CA ASN A 67 29.36 -11.84 -17.26
C ASN A 67 28.92 -11.23 -15.93
N GLU A 68 29.60 -11.58 -14.84
CA GLU A 68 29.25 -11.10 -13.49
C GLU A 68 29.32 -9.57 -13.39
N SER A 69 30.20 -8.95 -14.17
CA SER A 69 30.35 -7.49 -14.26
C SER A 69 29.14 -6.77 -14.83
N SER A 70 28.26 -7.47 -15.57
CA SER A 70 27.06 -6.90 -16.17
C SER A 70 25.85 -6.92 -15.23
N ARG A 71 26.00 -7.49 -14.02
CA ARG A 71 24.92 -7.58 -13.03
C ARG A 71 24.72 -6.25 -12.31
N LEU A 72 23.46 -5.86 -12.22
CA LEU A 72 22.99 -4.72 -11.44
C LEU A 72 22.27 -5.22 -10.19
N PHE A 73 22.64 -4.64 -9.06
CA PHE A 73 22.11 -4.98 -7.75
C PHE A 73 21.32 -3.81 -7.19
N TYR A 74 20.23 -4.13 -6.51
CA TYR A 74 19.44 -3.21 -5.72
C TYR A 74 19.91 -3.23 -4.26
N ASN A 75 20.27 -2.07 -3.73
CA ASN A 75 20.68 -1.89 -2.35
C ASN A 75 19.47 -1.76 -1.43
N VAL A 76 19.10 -2.86 -0.77
CA VAL A 76 17.98 -2.94 0.17
C VAL A 76 18.24 -2.10 1.44
N ALA A 77 19.50 -1.81 1.76
CA ALA A 77 19.86 -1.00 2.92
C ALA A 77 19.79 0.52 2.65
N ALA A 78 19.75 0.93 1.39
CA ALA A 78 19.64 2.34 1.03
C ALA A 78 18.15 2.76 0.94
N PRO A 79 17.75 3.89 1.55
CA PRO A 79 16.42 4.43 1.34
C PRO A 79 16.26 4.87 -0.12
N SER A 80 15.25 4.35 -0.82
CA SER A 80 15.01 4.65 -2.23
C SER A 80 13.52 4.75 -2.52
N SER A 81 13.15 5.60 -3.47
CA SER A 81 11.83 5.60 -4.10
C SER A 81 11.97 5.14 -5.54
N VAL A 82 11.07 4.27 -6.01
CA VAL A 82 11.09 3.71 -7.36
C VAL A 82 9.73 3.90 -8.00
N PHE A 83 9.73 4.48 -9.20
CA PHE A 83 8.54 4.61 -10.05
C PHE A 83 8.68 3.67 -11.26
N ILE A 84 7.73 2.74 -11.41
CA ILE A 84 7.76 1.75 -12.49
C ILE A 84 6.64 2.06 -13.49
N CYS A 85 7.00 2.40 -14.72
CA CYS A 85 6.09 2.66 -15.82
C CYS A 85 6.47 1.83 -17.07
N GLY A 86 5.55 1.71 -18.02
CA GLY A 86 5.75 0.87 -19.21
C GLY A 86 4.43 0.37 -19.80
N SER A 87 4.49 -0.09 -21.04
CA SER A 87 3.35 -0.65 -21.77
C SER A 87 2.75 -1.88 -21.07
N GLN A 88 1.52 -2.24 -21.43
CA GLN A 88 0.93 -3.50 -20.96
C GLN A 88 1.85 -4.68 -21.34
N GLY A 89 2.04 -5.61 -20.41
CA GLY A 89 2.90 -6.79 -20.63
C GLY A 89 4.41 -6.53 -20.51
N SER A 90 4.87 -5.30 -20.24
CA SER A 90 6.32 -4.98 -20.16
C SER A 90 7.02 -5.46 -18.89
N GLY A 91 6.41 -6.34 -18.10
CA GLY A 91 7.02 -6.90 -16.87
C GLY A 91 7.04 -5.96 -15.65
N LYS A 92 6.27 -4.87 -15.60
CA LYS A 92 6.27 -3.92 -14.46
C LYS A 92 6.04 -4.59 -13.09
N SER A 93 5.03 -5.44 -13.04
CA SER A 93 4.62 -6.18 -11.84
C SER A 93 5.66 -7.22 -11.45
N HIS A 94 6.33 -7.84 -12.44
CA HIS A 94 7.50 -8.70 -12.21
C HIS A 94 8.66 -7.91 -11.60
N THR A 95 9.01 -6.74 -12.13
CA THR A 95 10.04 -5.86 -11.55
C THR A 95 9.71 -5.48 -10.11
N LEU A 96 8.45 -5.14 -9.81
CA LEU A 96 8.00 -4.87 -8.45
C LEU A 96 8.15 -6.11 -7.55
N ALA A 97 7.76 -7.29 -8.03
CA ALA A 97 7.89 -8.54 -7.29
C ALA A 97 9.36 -8.87 -6.99
N THR A 98 10.29 -8.65 -7.93
CA THR A 98 11.73 -8.83 -7.72
C THR A 98 12.29 -7.87 -6.67
N LEU A 99 11.89 -6.59 -6.71
CA LEU A 99 12.26 -5.63 -5.67
C LEU A 99 11.76 -6.08 -4.29
N LEU A 100 10.50 -6.52 -4.21
CA LEU A 100 9.91 -7.04 -2.98
C LEU A 100 10.61 -8.32 -2.51
N GLU A 101 10.92 -9.26 -3.40
CA GLU A 101 11.65 -10.49 -3.08
C GLU A 101 12.99 -10.18 -2.40
N ASN A 102 13.76 -9.26 -2.99
CA ASN A 102 15.03 -8.79 -2.45
C ASN A 102 14.91 -8.16 -1.05
N CYS A 103 13.76 -7.56 -0.74
CA CYS A 103 13.49 -6.98 0.57
C CYS A 103 12.98 -8.00 1.60
N LEU A 104 12.29 -9.05 1.18
CA LEU A 104 11.45 -9.88 2.07
C LEU A 104 12.02 -11.26 2.37
N MET A 105 12.82 -11.82 1.46
CA MET A 105 13.27 -13.21 1.60
C MET A 105 14.68 -13.42 1.07
N ARG A 106 15.44 -14.24 1.79
CA ARG A 106 16.76 -14.69 1.34
C ARG A 106 16.60 -15.64 0.15
N SER A 107 17.32 -15.37 -0.93
CA SER A 107 17.43 -16.23 -2.10
C SER A 107 18.89 -16.38 -2.52
N VAL A 108 19.16 -17.23 -3.51
CA VAL A 108 20.49 -17.33 -4.12
C VAL A 108 20.92 -16.04 -4.84
N ALA A 109 19.95 -15.18 -5.18
CA ALA A 109 20.17 -13.95 -5.91
C ALA A 109 20.40 -12.74 -5.00
N ASN A 110 20.37 -12.90 -3.67
CA ASN A 110 20.53 -11.78 -2.75
C ASN A 110 21.36 -12.09 -1.49
N VAL A 111 21.87 -11.02 -0.89
CA VAL A 111 22.46 -11.00 0.44
C VAL A 111 21.51 -10.22 1.33
N LEU A 112 20.66 -10.91 2.08
CA LEU A 112 19.65 -10.28 2.93
C LEU A 112 19.78 -10.73 4.38
N THR A 113 20.55 -10.00 5.19
CA THR A 113 20.79 -10.40 6.60
C THR A 113 19.56 -10.16 7.49
N ARG A 114 18.82 -9.07 7.26
CA ARG A 114 17.59 -8.71 7.98
C ARG A 114 16.47 -8.43 6.97
N PRO A 115 15.60 -9.43 6.72
CA PRO A 115 14.40 -9.22 5.93
C PRO A 115 13.51 -8.09 6.47
N LEU A 116 12.97 -7.28 5.57
CA LEU A 116 12.07 -6.16 5.86
C LEU A 116 10.61 -6.62 5.89
N ALA A 117 9.71 -5.83 6.47
CA ALA A 117 8.27 -6.04 6.28
C ALA A 117 7.78 -5.25 5.05
N GLY A 118 6.80 -5.80 4.32
CA GLY A 118 6.22 -5.17 3.14
C GLY A 118 4.84 -4.60 3.41
N LEU A 119 4.55 -3.40 2.90
CA LEU A 119 3.20 -2.84 2.81
C LEU A 119 2.91 -2.51 1.36
N VAL A 120 1.89 -3.15 0.79
CA VAL A 120 1.49 -2.94 -0.60
C VAL A 120 0.06 -2.42 -0.63
N PHE A 121 -0.11 -1.21 -1.17
CA PHE A 121 -1.42 -0.68 -1.53
C PHE A 121 -1.68 -1.05 -2.97
N HIS A 122 -2.70 -1.87 -3.20
CA HIS A 122 -3.09 -2.28 -4.53
C HIS A 122 -4.46 -1.75 -4.83
N TYR A 123 -4.48 -0.91 -5.85
CA TYR A 123 -5.70 -0.47 -6.47
C TYR A 123 -6.04 -1.44 -7.59
N ASP A 124 -7.25 -1.96 -7.56
CA ASP A 124 -7.80 -2.74 -8.66
C ASP A 124 -9.26 -2.38 -8.88
N SER A 125 -9.70 -2.43 -10.13
CA SER A 125 -11.11 -2.24 -10.46
C SER A 125 -11.86 -3.54 -10.17
N PHE A 126 -12.97 -3.45 -9.45
CA PHE A 126 -13.85 -4.61 -9.31
C PHE A 126 -14.47 -4.92 -10.67
N VAL A 127 -14.16 -6.10 -11.24
CA VAL A 127 -14.64 -6.48 -12.57
C VAL A 127 -15.89 -7.37 -12.47
N SER A 128 -15.94 -8.33 -11.56
CA SER A 128 -17.13 -9.16 -11.32
C SER A 128 -17.07 -9.95 -10.00
N ASP A 129 -18.22 -10.46 -9.55
CA ASP A 129 -18.33 -11.42 -8.44
C ASP A 129 -17.72 -12.80 -8.76
N SER A 130 -17.48 -13.07 -10.03
CA SER A 130 -16.97 -14.33 -10.57
C SER A 130 -15.49 -14.28 -10.96
N GLY A 131 -14.82 -13.13 -10.83
CA GLY A 131 -13.56 -12.90 -11.53
C GLY A 131 -12.61 -11.94 -10.82
N GLY A 132 -11.33 -12.26 -10.94
CA GLY A 132 -10.22 -11.44 -10.47
C GLY A 132 -8.96 -12.29 -10.38
N ILE A 133 -7.80 -11.67 -10.58
CA ILE A 133 -6.50 -12.32 -10.38
C ILE A 133 -5.95 -11.81 -9.04
N PRO A 134 -5.27 -12.65 -8.24
CA PRO A 134 -4.47 -12.17 -7.13
C PRO A 134 -3.46 -11.14 -7.62
N CYS A 135 -3.17 -10.15 -6.80
CA CYS A 135 -2.04 -9.29 -7.12
C CYS A 135 -0.75 -10.13 -7.21
N GLU A 136 0.04 -9.91 -8.26
CA GLU A 136 1.28 -10.65 -8.49
C GLU A 136 2.26 -10.57 -7.31
N ALA A 137 2.29 -9.45 -6.57
CA ALA A 137 3.10 -9.34 -5.37
C ALA A 137 2.72 -10.38 -4.29
N ALA A 138 1.47 -10.83 -4.26
CA ALA A 138 1.03 -11.88 -3.36
C ALA A 138 1.56 -13.26 -3.75
N CYS A 139 2.00 -13.48 -4.99
CA CYS A 139 2.63 -14.73 -5.41
C CYS A 139 3.92 -15.04 -4.62
N LEU A 140 4.54 -14.04 -3.99
CA LEU A 140 5.67 -14.23 -3.06
C LEU A 140 5.31 -15.13 -1.86
N SER A 141 4.02 -15.27 -1.54
CA SER A 141 3.51 -16.22 -0.53
C SER A 141 3.79 -17.70 -0.85
N SER A 142 4.15 -18.01 -2.11
CA SER A 142 4.65 -19.33 -2.54
C SER A 142 5.88 -19.76 -1.74
N ASN A 143 6.68 -18.80 -1.25
CA ASN A 143 7.76 -19.10 -0.32
C ASN A 143 7.23 -19.25 1.10
N LYS A 144 7.48 -20.41 1.74
CA LYS A 144 7.05 -20.71 3.13
C LYS A 144 7.54 -19.71 4.19
N LYS A 145 8.57 -18.90 3.88
CA LYS A 145 9.12 -17.87 4.78
C LYS A 145 8.34 -16.55 4.72
N VAL A 146 7.47 -16.37 3.73
CA VAL A 146 6.66 -15.17 3.51
C VAL A 146 5.21 -15.48 3.83
N SER A 147 4.63 -14.73 4.76
CA SER A 147 3.19 -14.75 5.01
C SER A 147 2.55 -13.47 4.51
N VAL A 148 1.50 -13.59 3.69
CA VAL A 148 0.79 -12.44 3.11
C VAL A 148 -0.56 -12.30 3.81
N ARG A 149 -0.83 -11.11 4.34
CA ARG A 149 -2.14 -10.74 4.87
C ARG A 149 -2.81 -9.76 3.91
N VAL A 150 -3.96 -10.14 3.36
CA VAL A 150 -4.78 -9.27 2.51
C VAL A 150 -5.88 -8.66 3.33
N LEU A 151 -5.88 -7.34 3.44
CA LEU A 151 -6.99 -6.54 3.96
C LEU A 151 -7.84 -6.06 2.80
N CYS A 152 -9.15 -6.26 2.92
CA CYS A 152 -10.13 -5.86 1.90
C CYS A 152 -11.35 -5.19 2.53
N PRO A 153 -12.11 -4.37 1.78
CA PRO A 153 -13.35 -3.81 2.26
C PRO A 153 -14.31 -4.90 2.72
N PRO A 154 -15.06 -4.67 3.83
CA PRO A 154 -15.98 -5.68 4.35
C PRO A 154 -17.03 -6.16 3.34
N THR A 155 -17.39 -5.30 2.38
CA THR A 155 -18.37 -5.58 1.33
C THR A 155 -17.93 -6.63 0.30
N ASN A 156 -16.65 -7.02 0.26
CA ASN A 156 -16.13 -7.92 -0.78
C ASN A 156 -15.28 -9.09 -0.26
N THR A 157 -15.38 -9.41 1.02
CA THR A 157 -14.48 -10.38 1.68
C THR A 157 -14.55 -11.78 1.08
N VAL A 158 -15.74 -12.26 0.72
CA VAL A 158 -15.95 -13.61 0.18
C VAL A 158 -15.26 -13.75 -1.18
N THR A 159 -15.49 -12.80 -2.09
CA THR A 159 -14.88 -12.79 -3.42
C THR A 159 -13.36 -12.69 -3.34
N ILE A 160 -12.81 -11.83 -2.46
CA ILE A 160 -11.36 -11.74 -2.26
C ILE A 160 -10.80 -13.04 -1.69
N LYS A 161 -11.48 -13.70 -0.74
CA LYS A 161 -11.08 -15.02 -0.25
C LYS A 161 -10.98 -16.03 -1.39
N ASN A 162 -11.96 -16.05 -2.29
CA ASN A 162 -11.97 -16.95 -3.45
C ASN A 162 -10.83 -16.64 -4.43
N ILE A 163 -10.59 -15.36 -4.74
CA ILE A 163 -9.49 -14.95 -5.63
C ILE A 163 -8.13 -15.44 -5.11
N TYR A 164 -7.87 -15.27 -3.81
CA TYR A 164 -6.58 -15.62 -3.21
C TYR A 164 -6.49 -17.08 -2.73
N ALA A 165 -7.55 -17.89 -2.84
CA ALA A 165 -7.59 -19.27 -2.36
C ALA A 165 -6.53 -20.18 -3.03
N CYS A 166 -6.10 -19.82 -4.25
CA CYS A 166 -5.08 -20.56 -4.98
C CYS A 166 -3.65 -20.34 -4.44
N LEU A 167 -3.42 -19.33 -3.59
CA LEU A 167 -2.09 -18.99 -3.09
C LEU A 167 -1.87 -19.57 -1.67
N PRO A 168 -0.73 -20.25 -1.42
CA PRO A 168 -0.41 -20.74 -0.09
C PRO A 168 -0.02 -19.58 0.85
N ASN A 169 -0.14 -19.75 2.17
CA ASN A 169 0.29 -18.76 3.16
C ASN A 169 -0.34 -17.36 3.01
N VAL A 170 -1.52 -17.26 2.39
CA VAL A 170 -2.32 -16.04 2.31
C VAL A 170 -3.48 -16.09 3.29
N THR A 171 -3.67 -15.01 4.05
CA THR A 171 -4.86 -14.82 4.90
C THR A 171 -5.60 -13.56 4.48
N VAL A 172 -6.90 -13.68 4.16
CA VAL A 172 -7.76 -12.54 3.85
C VAL A 172 -8.56 -12.14 5.08
N GLN A 173 -8.53 -10.85 5.42
CA GLN A 173 -9.24 -10.25 6.54
C GLN A 173 -9.97 -8.96 6.10
N GLU A 174 -11.01 -8.61 6.84
CA GLU A 174 -11.70 -7.34 6.66
C GLU A 174 -10.81 -6.19 7.14
N LEU A 175 -10.76 -5.11 6.36
CA LEU A 175 -10.21 -3.84 6.80
C LEU A 175 -11.24 -3.21 7.75
N ARG A 176 -10.98 -3.31 9.05
CA ARG A 176 -11.79 -2.69 10.10
C ARG A 176 -10.96 -1.74 10.95
N PHE A 177 -11.54 -0.62 11.35
CA PHE A 177 -10.94 0.36 12.26
C PHE A 177 -11.60 0.25 13.64
N SER A 178 -10.80 0.26 14.69
CA SER A 178 -11.32 0.46 16.04
C SER A 178 -11.52 1.94 16.31
N GLN A 179 -12.40 2.30 17.24
CA GLN A 179 -12.52 3.68 17.72
C GLN A 179 -11.21 4.24 18.27
N ASP A 180 -10.31 3.39 18.78
CA ASP A 180 -8.98 3.79 19.25
C ASP A 180 -8.07 4.30 18.11
N ASP A 181 -8.32 3.85 16.87
CA ASP A 181 -7.61 4.31 15.69
C ASP A 181 -8.19 5.63 15.14
N LEU A 182 -9.34 6.08 15.64
CA LEU A 182 -10.00 7.29 15.18
C LEU A 182 -9.43 8.52 15.89
N ASN A 183 -9.00 9.47 15.08
CA ASN A 183 -8.69 10.83 15.53
C ASN A 183 -9.34 11.82 14.55
N THR A 184 -9.33 13.12 14.89
CA THR A 184 -9.98 14.15 14.09
C THR A 184 -9.59 14.09 12.62
N LYS A 185 -8.29 13.94 12.31
CA LYS A 185 -7.80 13.87 10.94
C LYS A 185 -8.25 12.59 10.22
N ARG A 186 -8.19 11.44 10.89
CA ARG A 186 -8.61 10.14 10.32
C ARG A 186 -10.12 10.08 10.10
N MET A 187 -10.92 10.59 11.03
CA MET A 187 -12.37 10.69 10.86
C MET A 187 -12.72 11.58 9.66
N LEU A 188 -12.12 12.77 9.54
CA LEU A 188 -12.38 13.66 8.40
C LEU A 188 -11.94 13.04 7.06
N ASN A 189 -10.78 12.38 7.03
CA ASN A 189 -10.29 11.70 5.83
C ASN A 189 -11.19 10.52 5.41
N LEU A 190 -11.63 9.70 6.37
CA LEU A 190 -12.51 8.55 6.12
C LEU A 190 -13.94 8.95 5.75
N MET A 191 -14.42 10.10 6.24
CA MET A 191 -15.70 10.70 5.83
C MET A 191 -15.65 11.37 4.44
N VAL A 192 -14.58 11.13 3.66
CA VAL A 192 -14.33 11.72 2.31
C VAL A 192 -14.62 13.23 2.33
N ALA A 193 -14.11 13.87 3.38
CA ALA A 193 -14.34 15.28 3.69
C ALA A 193 -13.05 16.08 3.67
N GLY A 194 -12.00 15.54 3.03
CA GLY A 194 -10.85 16.35 2.67
C GLY A 194 -11.32 17.39 1.66
N PRO A 195 -11.14 18.70 1.88
CA PRO A 195 -11.36 19.66 0.81
C PRO A 195 -10.46 19.23 -0.36
N GLY A 196 -11.07 18.95 -1.52
CA GLY A 196 -10.33 19.05 -2.76
C GLY A 196 -9.72 20.45 -2.80
N GLN A 197 -8.50 20.60 -3.32
CA GLN A 197 -7.85 21.91 -3.43
C GLN A 197 -8.84 22.91 -4.07
N GLY A 198 -9.42 23.79 -3.25
CA GLY A 198 -10.35 24.85 -3.69
C GLY A 198 -11.82 24.75 -3.24
N GLU A 199 -12.32 23.65 -2.66
CA GLU A 199 -13.72 23.58 -2.22
C GLU A 199 -13.95 24.16 -0.81
N LYS A 200 -14.97 25.02 -0.68
CA LYS A 200 -15.41 25.55 0.61
C LYS A 200 -15.90 24.41 1.51
N MET A 201 -15.32 24.30 2.71
CA MET A 201 -15.66 23.27 3.68
C MET A 201 -17.16 23.31 4.04
N PRO A 202 -17.91 22.20 3.89
CA PRO A 202 -19.32 22.16 4.29
C PRO A 202 -19.55 22.53 5.76
N LEU A 203 -20.63 23.27 6.03
CA LEU A 203 -20.93 23.79 7.38
C LEU A 203 -21.05 22.70 8.46
N TYR A 204 -21.55 21.50 8.13
CA TYR A 204 -21.62 20.41 9.10
C TYR A 204 -20.23 19.95 9.58
N LEU A 205 -19.18 20.13 8.77
CA LEU A 205 -17.81 19.79 9.19
C LEU A 205 -17.28 20.74 10.25
N HIS A 206 -17.72 22.00 10.27
CA HIS A 206 -17.40 22.92 11.38
C HIS A 206 -17.99 22.41 12.70
N THR A 207 -19.23 21.92 12.68
CA THR A 207 -19.88 21.30 13.83
C THR A 207 -19.16 20.03 14.27
N VAL A 208 -18.80 19.14 13.32
CA VAL A 208 -18.02 17.92 13.61
C VAL A 208 -16.68 18.28 14.26
N MET A 209 -15.93 19.23 13.71
CA MET A 209 -14.65 19.66 14.28
C MET A 209 -14.81 20.25 15.68
N ARG A 210 -15.84 21.06 15.93
CA ARG A 210 -16.13 21.63 17.25
C ARG A 210 -16.38 20.51 18.28
N ILE A 211 -17.26 19.56 17.96
CA ILE A 211 -17.59 18.45 18.85
C ILE A 211 -16.36 17.58 19.12
N LEU A 212 -15.56 17.27 18.09
CA LEU A 212 -14.34 16.49 18.27
C LEU A 212 -13.32 17.19 19.18
N ARG A 213 -13.22 18.53 19.12
CA ARG A 213 -12.38 19.32 20.05
C ARG A 213 -12.93 19.25 21.48
N GLU A 214 -14.23 19.41 21.67
CA GLU A 214 -14.86 19.33 23.00
C GLU A 214 -14.66 17.95 23.65
N LEU A 215 -14.83 16.88 22.88
CA LEU A 215 -14.56 15.52 23.35
C LEU A 215 -13.09 15.32 23.70
N ARG A 216 -12.17 15.89 22.92
CA ARG A 216 -10.74 15.83 23.22
C ARG A 216 -10.40 16.53 24.54
N ILE A 217 -11.02 17.67 24.83
CA ILE A 217 -10.85 18.37 26.12
C ILE A 217 -11.38 17.50 27.27
N LYS A 218 -12.58 16.92 27.13
CA LYS A 218 -13.15 16.01 28.15
C LYS A 218 -12.27 14.77 28.39
N GLN A 219 -11.67 14.22 27.34
CA GLN A 219 -10.74 13.09 27.44
C GLN A 219 -9.46 13.46 28.21
N GLN A 220 -8.91 14.64 27.99
CA GLN A 220 -7.73 15.10 28.74
C GLN A 220 -7.99 15.23 30.24
N GLN A 221 -9.22 15.62 30.62
CA GLN A 221 -9.62 15.76 32.02
C GLN A 221 -9.91 14.42 32.70
N ARG A 222 -10.56 13.49 31.99
CA ARG A 222 -11.00 12.20 32.55
C ARG A 222 -9.97 11.09 32.42
N GLY A 223 -9.02 11.22 31.49
CA GLY A 223 -8.21 10.11 30.99
C GLY A 223 -9.04 9.17 30.08
N GLY A 224 -8.39 8.56 29.09
CA GLY A 224 -9.02 7.58 28.19
C GLY A 224 -8.87 7.89 26.70
N GLY A 225 -9.42 6.99 25.89
CA GLY A 225 -9.42 7.05 24.42
C GLY A 225 -10.60 7.81 23.84
N PHE A 226 -10.66 7.85 22.50
CA PHE A 226 -11.80 8.41 21.80
C PHE A 226 -13.01 7.47 21.88
N ASN A 227 -14.17 8.01 22.28
CA ASN A 227 -15.42 7.26 22.35
C ASN A 227 -16.35 7.68 21.20
N TYR A 228 -16.59 6.77 20.27
CA TYR A 228 -17.42 7.05 19.09
C TYR A 228 -18.90 7.25 19.45
N GLN A 229 -19.40 6.56 20.47
CA GLN A 229 -20.79 6.70 20.91
C GLN A 229 -21.05 8.08 21.54
N GLU A 230 -20.12 8.60 22.33
CA GLU A 230 -20.19 9.98 22.84
C GLU A 230 -20.21 11.00 21.70
N PHE A 231 -19.41 10.78 20.66
CA PHE A 231 -19.44 11.58 19.45
C PHE A 231 -20.81 11.54 18.76
N LYS A 232 -21.40 10.37 18.53
CA LYS A 232 -22.75 10.27 17.93
C LYS A 232 -23.82 10.98 18.77
N ASN A 233 -23.76 10.84 20.08
CA ASN A 233 -24.71 11.51 20.98
C ASN A 233 -24.57 13.04 20.90
N ALA A 234 -23.33 13.55 20.89
CA ALA A 234 -23.06 14.98 20.73
C ALA A 234 -23.47 15.51 19.35
N MET A 235 -23.30 14.72 18.28
CA MET A 235 -23.76 15.06 16.93
C MET A 235 -25.28 15.11 16.84
N LYS A 236 -26.01 14.19 17.48
CA LYS A 236 -27.48 14.22 17.56
C LYS A 236 -27.99 15.43 18.34
N ALA A 237 -27.26 15.86 19.37
CA ALA A 237 -27.59 17.03 20.18
C ALA A 237 -27.23 18.37 19.50
N ALA A 238 -26.34 18.37 18.51
CA ALA A 238 -26.11 19.53 17.67
C ALA A 238 -27.28 19.68 16.70
N ASN A 239 -28.10 20.71 16.90
CA ASN A 239 -29.27 21.08 16.09
C ASN A 239 -28.90 21.39 14.62
N LEU A 240 -28.43 20.38 13.87
CA LEU A 240 -28.09 20.48 12.46
C LEU A 240 -29.37 20.59 11.64
N THR A 241 -29.34 21.44 10.61
CA THR A 241 -30.47 21.54 9.69
C THR A 241 -30.62 20.24 8.89
N LYS A 242 -31.83 19.96 8.36
CA LYS A 242 -32.05 18.77 7.53
C LYS A 242 -31.06 18.68 6.35
N GLN A 243 -30.77 19.82 5.71
CA GLN A 243 -29.80 19.95 4.63
C GLN A 243 -28.35 19.63 5.04
N GLN A 244 -27.99 19.80 6.32
CA GLN A 244 -26.68 19.44 6.87
C GLN A 244 -26.62 17.98 7.35
N SER A 245 -27.75 17.45 7.84
CA SER A 245 -27.82 16.11 8.42
C SER A 245 -27.68 14.99 7.39
N ALA A 246 -28.30 15.12 6.21
CA ALA A 246 -28.27 14.10 5.16
C ALA A 246 -26.85 13.77 4.66
N PRO A 247 -26.01 14.75 4.23
CA PRO A 247 -24.65 14.45 3.77
C PRO A 247 -23.73 13.98 4.89
N LEU A 248 -23.95 14.44 6.12
CA LEU A 248 -23.22 13.95 7.29
C LEU A 248 -23.56 12.49 7.57
N HIS A 249 -24.84 12.12 7.51
CA HIS A 249 -25.30 10.75 7.79
C HIS A 249 -24.68 9.75 6.81
N GLN A 250 -24.73 10.02 5.50
CA GLN A 250 -24.10 9.17 4.48
C GLN A 250 -22.60 8.95 4.73
N ARG A 251 -21.90 10.00 5.17
CA ARG A 251 -20.46 9.92 5.48
C ARG A 251 -20.17 9.13 6.75
N LEU A 252 -21.02 9.28 7.77
CA LEU A 252 -20.93 8.49 8.99
C LEU A 252 -21.27 7.02 8.73
N GLU A 253 -22.29 6.72 7.93
CA GLU A 253 -22.59 5.34 7.49
C GLU A 253 -21.39 4.72 6.76
N THR A 254 -20.74 5.49 5.87
CA THR A 254 -19.53 5.03 5.19
C THR A 254 -18.41 4.72 6.18
N LEU A 255 -18.15 5.61 7.15
CA LEU A 255 -17.15 5.39 8.21
C LEU A 255 -17.50 4.15 9.04
N GLU A 256 -18.75 4.05 9.50
CA GLU A 256 -19.27 2.97 10.34
C GLU A 256 -19.21 1.62 9.63
N SER A 257 -19.38 1.58 8.30
CA SER A 257 -19.25 0.36 7.51
C SER A 257 -17.85 -0.26 7.60
N PHE A 258 -16.83 0.52 7.93
CA PHE A 258 -15.45 0.07 8.19
C PHE A 258 -15.09 0.00 9.68
N MET A 259 -16.00 0.31 10.61
CA MET A 259 -15.72 0.18 12.04
C MET A 259 -15.90 -1.27 12.52
N VAL A 260 -15.21 -1.64 13.60
CA VAL A 260 -15.44 -2.93 14.29
C VAL A 260 -16.86 -2.95 14.86
N LYS A 261 -17.57 -4.09 14.75
CA LYS A 261 -18.99 -4.23 15.15
C LYS A 261 -19.29 -3.91 16.62
N GLN A 262 -18.29 -3.92 17.51
CA GLN A 262 -18.45 -3.52 18.92
C GLN A 262 -18.42 -1.99 19.11
N ASP A 263 -17.78 -1.28 18.19
CA ASP A 263 -17.65 0.18 18.19
C ASP A 263 -18.73 0.85 17.31
N ALA A 264 -19.40 0.08 16.44
CA ALA A 264 -20.61 0.47 15.73
C ALA A 264 -21.85 0.18 16.62
N PRO A 265 -22.86 1.06 16.68
CA PRO A 265 -24.03 0.80 17.51
C PRO A 265 -24.83 -0.41 17.00
N ALA A 266 -25.38 -1.15 17.94
CA ALA A 266 -26.16 -2.35 17.69
C ALA A 266 -27.53 -2.02 17.04
N GLU A 267 -27.58 -1.99 15.71
CA GLU A 267 -28.82 -2.10 14.94
C GLU A 267 -28.62 -3.15 13.82
N GLY A 268 -28.91 -4.44 14.10
CA GLY A 268 -28.89 -5.56 13.14
C GLY A 268 -28.70 -6.96 13.79
N PRO A 269 -29.27 -8.06 13.23
CA PRO A 269 -29.68 -9.24 14.00
C PRO A 269 -28.54 -10.16 14.48
N LYS A 270 -28.86 -10.90 15.55
CA LYS A 270 -28.03 -11.77 16.39
C LYS A 270 -27.33 -12.93 15.67
N GLU A 271 -26.13 -13.21 16.19
CA GLU A 271 -25.36 -14.47 16.23
C GLU A 271 -24.53 -14.94 15.01
N TRP A 272 -23.19 -14.93 15.17
CA TRP A 272 -22.21 -15.78 14.48
C TRP A 272 -20.93 -15.96 15.36
N PRO A 273 -20.17 -17.07 15.29
CA PRO A 273 -19.22 -17.50 16.32
C PRO A 273 -17.99 -16.59 16.55
N ALA A 274 -17.47 -16.69 17.77
CA ALA A 274 -16.53 -15.80 18.46
C ALA A 274 -15.07 -15.70 17.93
N ASP A 275 -14.81 -15.92 16.65
CA ASP A 275 -13.43 -15.95 16.10
C ASP A 275 -12.86 -14.58 15.69
N HIS A 276 -13.61 -13.49 15.88
CA HIS A 276 -13.21 -12.15 15.39
C HIS A 276 -12.30 -11.38 16.35
N ARG A 277 -11.83 -12.03 17.43
CA ARG A 277 -10.97 -11.44 18.46
C ARG A 277 -9.49 -11.45 18.07
N ARG A 278 -9.12 -10.74 17.01
CA ARG A 278 -7.73 -10.33 16.84
C ARG A 278 -7.68 -8.84 16.50
N PRO A 279 -7.32 -7.96 17.45
CA PRO A 279 -6.86 -6.61 17.09
C PRO A 279 -5.73 -6.74 16.06
N ILE A 280 -5.43 -5.66 15.35
CA ILE A 280 -4.23 -5.57 14.49
C ILE A 280 -3.02 -5.71 15.41
N LEU A 281 -2.67 -6.95 15.75
CA LEU A 281 -1.53 -7.25 16.60
C LEU A 281 -0.31 -6.71 15.86
N PRO A 282 0.57 -5.97 16.54
CA PRO A 282 1.86 -5.62 15.96
C PRO A 282 2.52 -6.90 15.47
N MET A 283 3.13 -6.86 14.29
CA MET A 283 3.76 -8.00 13.62
C MET A 283 4.86 -8.58 14.51
N ARG A 284 4.47 -9.47 15.43
CA ARG A 284 5.34 -10.11 16.41
C ARG A 284 5.35 -11.60 16.13
N ASN A 285 5.91 -11.95 14.97
CA ASN A 285 6.33 -13.32 14.74
C ASN A 285 7.59 -13.31 13.87
N ARG A 286 8.51 -14.26 14.08
CA ARG A 286 9.82 -14.35 13.41
C ARG A 286 9.72 -14.69 11.89
N ARG A 287 8.58 -14.43 11.25
CA ARG A 287 8.35 -14.60 9.80
C ARG A 287 8.18 -13.24 9.15
N THR A 288 8.83 -13.05 8.01
CA THR A 288 8.64 -11.85 7.20
C THR A 288 7.18 -11.75 6.78
N SER A 289 6.59 -10.59 7.04
CA SER A 289 5.17 -10.36 6.84
C SER A 289 4.95 -9.28 5.79
N MET A 290 4.07 -9.55 4.83
CA MET A 290 3.59 -8.56 3.87
C MET A 290 2.12 -8.26 4.16
N LEU A 291 1.82 -6.99 4.41
CA LEU A 291 0.46 -6.50 4.49
C LEU A 291 0.06 -5.96 3.11
N PHE A 292 -1.05 -6.46 2.62
CA PHE A 292 -1.61 -6.08 1.34
C PHE A 292 -2.95 -5.40 1.61
N ILE A 293 -3.12 -4.16 1.17
CA ILE A 293 -4.40 -3.45 1.29
C ILE A 293 -4.94 -3.31 -0.11
N ARG A 294 -5.98 -4.10 -0.42
CA ARG A 294 -6.65 -4.03 -1.72
C ARG A 294 -7.80 -3.03 -1.61
N TYR A 295 -7.69 -1.93 -2.32
CA TYR A 295 -8.78 -0.96 -2.46
C TYR A 295 -9.49 -1.21 -3.78
N MET A 296 -10.82 -1.30 -3.74
CA MET A 296 -11.66 -1.41 -4.93
C MET A 296 -12.54 -0.18 -5.03
N SER A 297 -12.45 0.53 -6.16
CA SER A 297 -13.41 1.57 -6.51
C SER A 297 -14.57 0.94 -7.27
N GLN A 298 -15.79 1.09 -6.77
CA GLN A 298 -16.99 0.91 -7.58
C GLN A 298 -17.14 2.16 -8.44
N SER A 299 -16.50 2.20 -9.62
CA SER A 299 -16.83 3.20 -10.61
C SER A 299 -18.20 2.87 -11.21
N LEU A 300 -19.23 3.68 -10.90
CA LEU A 300 -20.45 3.73 -11.70
C LEU A 300 -20.06 3.97 -13.17
N PRO A 301 -20.66 3.26 -14.14
CA PRO A 301 -20.33 3.42 -15.54
C PRO A 301 -20.53 4.89 -15.94
N ARG A 302 -19.46 5.52 -16.43
CA ARG A 302 -19.56 6.80 -17.13
C ARG A 302 -20.49 6.59 -18.31
N ALA A 303 -21.58 7.35 -18.36
CA ALA A 303 -22.41 7.43 -19.55
C ALA A 303 -21.50 7.79 -20.73
N GLU A 304 -21.33 6.85 -21.66
CA GLU A 304 -20.73 7.12 -22.95
C GLU A 304 -21.63 8.14 -23.66
N ASN A 305 -21.13 9.37 -23.80
CA ASN A 305 -21.69 10.32 -24.75
C ASN A 305 -21.52 9.71 -26.14
N ARG A 306 -22.57 9.09 -26.66
CA ARG A 306 -22.72 8.79 -28.08
C ARG A 306 -22.72 10.13 -28.82
N LEU A 307 -21.56 10.51 -29.34
CA LEU A 307 -21.47 11.45 -30.43
C LEU A 307 -22.17 10.81 -31.63
N GLY A 308 -23.37 11.32 -31.93
CA GLY A 308 -24.11 10.96 -33.12
C GLY A 308 -23.31 11.34 -34.36
N THR A 309 -22.94 10.33 -35.15
CA THR A 309 -22.53 10.50 -36.54
C THR A 309 -23.79 10.79 -37.35
N SER A 310 -24.11 12.06 -37.58
CA SER A 310 -25.04 12.44 -38.64
C SER A 310 -24.29 12.40 -39.97
N SER A 311 -24.56 11.35 -40.74
CA SER A 311 -24.28 11.28 -42.17
C SER A 311 -25.08 12.36 -42.90
N GLY A 312 -24.41 13.40 -43.39
CA GLY A 312 -24.95 14.36 -44.35
C GLY A 312 -24.51 13.98 -45.76
N THR A 313 -25.44 13.45 -46.53
CA THR A 313 -25.41 13.46 -48.00
C THR A 313 -25.79 14.85 -48.48
N GLY A 314 -24.96 15.44 -49.35
CA GLY A 314 -25.16 16.74 -49.98
C GLY A 314 -23.86 17.29 -50.50
#